data_AF-A0A0L0WBN1-F1
#
_entry.id   AF-A0A0L0WBN1-F1
#
_cell.length_a   1.000
_cell.length_b   1.000
_cell.length_c   1.000
_cell.angle_alpha   90.00
_cell.angle_beta   90.00
_cell.angle_gamma   90.00
#
_symmetry.space_group_name_H-M   'P 1'
#
loop_
_entity.id
_entity.type
_entity.pdbx_description
1 polymer ?
#
loop_
_entity_poly.entity_id
_entity_poly.type
_entity_poly.pdbx_seq_one_letter_code
_entity_poly.pdbx_strand_id
1 'polypeptide(L)'
;MIPGDGEIIEGLASIDESAITGESAPVLKEASGDLSSVTGGTLVVSGEIKVKISVNPEESFLEKMISLVEGAERQKTPNEIALNTVLVSLTIIFLIVVITLPFSQNI
;
A
#
# COMPACT_ATOMS: atom_id res chain seq x y z
N MET A 1 -17.79 12.10 5.50
CA MET A 1 -16.43 11.55 5.30
C MET A 1 -15.43 12.61 5.71
N ILE A 2 -14.37 12.23 6.44
CA ILE A 2 -13.36 13.16 6.96
C ILE A 2 -12.29 13.40 5.88
N PRO A 3 -11.97 14.65 5.51
CA PRO A 3 -11.10 14.95 4.38
C PRO A 3 -9.61 14.77 4.65
N GLY A 4 -9.16 14.68 5.90
CA GLY A 4 -7.75 14.54 6.26
C GLY A 4 -7.56 14.20 7.74
N ASP A 5 -6.33 13.84 8.11
CA ASP A 5 -5.98 13.50 9.49
C ASP A 5 -5.94 14.76 10.36
N GLY A 6 -6.45 14.67 11.58
CA GLY A 6 -6.54 15.81 12.47
C GLY A 6 -7.04 15.48 13.87
N GLU A 7 -7.40 16.52 14.62
CA GLU A 7 -7.97 16.40 15.96
C GLU A 7 -9.32 17.12 16.05
N ILE A 8 -10.27 16.50 16.75
CA ILE A 8 -11.57 17.09 17.06
C ILE A 8 -11.35 18.21 18.07
N ILE A 9 -11.78 19.42 17.73
CA ILE A 9 -11.71 20.59 18.63
C ILE A 9 -13.04 20.88 19.32
N GLU A 10 -14.16 20.48 18.71
CA GLU A 10 -15.50 20.64 19.28
C GLU A 10 -16.44 19.52 18.79
N GLY A 11 -17.36 19.08 19.65
CA GLY A 11 -18.40 18.12 19.32
C GLY A 11 -18.11 16.67 19.73
N LEU A 12 -19.07 15.81 19.40
CA LEU A 12 -19.04 14.37 19.66
C LEU A 12 -19.70 13.65 18.49
N ALA A 13 -19.02 12.63 17.97
CA ALA A 13 -19.52 11.84 16.85
C ALA A 13 -19.10 10.37 16.94
N SER A 14 -19.90 9.52 16.32
CA SER A 14 -19.57 8.12 16.06
C SER A 14 -18.93 8.02 14.68
N ILE A 15 -17.75 7.43 14.61
CA ILE A 15 -16.92 7.37 13.40
C ILE A 15 -16.65 5.90 13.06
N ASP A 16 -16.90 5.54 11.81
CA ASP A 16 -16.55 4.25 11.24
C ASP A 16 -15.11 4.30 10.71
N GLU A 17 -14.23 3.55 11.37
CA GLU A 17 -12.82 3.39 11.02
C GLU A 17 -12.52 2.01 10.39
N SER A 18 -13.56 1.24 10.02
CA SER A 18 -13.42 -0.13 9.50
C SER A 18 -12.50 -0.21 8.28
N ALA A 19 -12.49 0.82 7.43
CA ALA A 19 -11.64 0.90 6.25
C ALA A 19 -10.14 1.00 6.58
N ILE A 20 -9.77 1.46 7.79
CA ILE A 20 -8.40 1.75 8.18
C ILE A 20 -7.92 0.79 9.27
N THR A 21 -8.71 0.60 10.32
CA THR A 21 -8.34 -0.22 11.49
C THR A 21 -8.85 -1.66 11.38
N GLY A 22 -9.84 -1.93 10.52
CA GLY A 22 -10.50 -3.23 10.42
C GLY A 22 -11.53 -3.50 11.52
N GLU A 23 -11.72 -2.57 12.47
CA GLU A 23 -12.73 -2.69 13.51
C GLU A 23 -14.12 -2.45 12.91
N SER A 24 -15.03 -3.41 13.07
CA SER A 24 -16.36 -3.35 12.45
C SER A 24 -17.37 -2.49 13.22
N ALA A 25 -17.05 -2.12 14.47
CA ALA A 25 -17.92 -1.31 15.30
C ALA A 25 -17.51 0.18 15.22
N PRO A 26 -18.46 1.11 15.00
CA PRO A 26 -18.18 2.54 15.03
C PRO A 26 -17.64 2.97 16.40
N VAL A 27 -16.60 3.78 16.40
CA VAL A 27 -15.95 4.29 17.61
C VAL A 27 -16.49 5.67 17.94
N LEU A 28 -16.83 5.91 19.21
CA LEU A 28 -17.26 7.22 19.68
C LEU A 28 -16.03 8.11 19.92
N LYS A 29 -16.00 9.29 19.32
CA LYS A 29 -14.91 10.27 19.46
C LYS A 29 -15.43 11.63 19.91
N GLU A 30 -14.66 12.30 20.74
CA GLU A 30 -15.02 13.58 21.36
C GLU A 30 -13.84 14.55 21.43
N ALA A 31 -14.14 15.85 21.55
CA ALA A 31 -13.14 16.92 21.52
C ALA A 31 -12.18 16.95 22.73
N SER A 32 -12.50 16.28 23.82
CA SER A 32 -11.70 16.31 25.06
C SER A 32 -11.50 14.90 25.58
N GLY A 33 -10.43 14.24 25.12
CA GLY A 33 -10.04 12.92 25.58
C GLY A 33 -8.94 12.31 24.71
N ASP A 34 -8.54 11.07 25.03
CA ASP A 34 -7.52 10.31 24.30
C ASP A 34 -7.99 9.88 22.89
N LEU A 35 -9.28 10.04 22.59
CA LEU A 35 -9.93 9.65 21.33
C LEU A 35 -10.28 10.87 20.45
N SER A 36 -9.60 12.01 20.63
CA SER A 36 -9.85 13.21 19.83
C SER A 36 -9.23 13.14 18.43
N SER A 37 -8.26 12.24 18.20
CA SER A 37 -7.62 12.09 16.89
C SER A 37 -8.55 11.43 15.88
N VAL A 38 -8.53 11.91 14.64
CA VAL A 38 -9.32 11.35 13.53
C VAL A 38 -8.44 11.12 12.32
N THR A 39 -8.71 10.02 11.62
CA THR A 39 -8.01 9.68 10.38
C THR A 39 -8.87 10.04 9.17
N GLY A 40 -8.28 10.70 8.18
CA GLY A 40 -8.87 10.98 6.89
C GLY A 40 -9.32 9.71 6.18
N GLY A 41 -10.41 9.80 5.42
CA GLY A 41 -11.03 8.66 4.75
C GLY A 41 -12.02 7.88 5.61
N THR A 42 -12.13 8.17 6.91
CA THR A 42 -13.15 7.57 7.79
C THR A 42 -14.50 8.28 7.66
N LEU A 43 -15.58 7.59 8.06
CA LEU A 43 -16.96 8.08 7.89
C LEU A 43 -17.59 8.44 9.23
N VAL A 44 -18.11 9.67 9.35
CA VAL A 44 -18.98 10.04 10.46
C VAL A 44 -20.35 9.39 10.26
N VAL A 45 -20.72 8.47 11.15
CA VAL A 45 -22.00 7.74 11.12
C VAL A 45 -23.11 8.56 11.77
N SER A 46 -22.81 9.23 12.89
CA SER A 46 -23.77 10.07 13.61
C SER A 46 -23.08 11.15 14.44
N GLY A 47 -23.72 12.31 14.57
CA GLY A 47 -23.18 13.47 15.30
C GLY A 47 -22.53 14.51 14.40
N GLU A 48 -22.09 15.60 15.00
CA GLU A 48 -21.38 16.69 14.31
C GLU A 48 -20.12 17.04 15.10
N ILE A 49 -19.01 17.18 14.40
CA ILE A 49 -17.69 17.47 14.96
C ILE A 49 -17.00 18.56 14.14
N LYS A 50 -16.27 19.43 14.82
CA LYS A 50 -15.33 20.37 14.21
C LYS A 50 -13.93 19.80 14.38
N VAL A 51 -13.23 19.60 13.26
CA VAL A 51 -11.90 18.98 13.22
C VAL A 51 -10.88 20.01 12.76
N LYS A 52 -9.76 20.09 13.47
CA LYS A 52 -8.56 20.80 13.04
C LYS A 52 -7.64 19.81 12.34
N ILE A 53 -7.49 19.97 11.02
CA ILE A 53 -6.54 19.19 10.22
C ILE A 53 -5.13 19.60 10.62
N SER A 54 -4.34 18.65 11.10
CA SER A 54 -2.97 18.86 11.57
C SER A 54 -1.92 18.27 10.63
N VAL A 55 -2.32 17.37 9.73
CA VAL A 55 -1.40 16.64 8.86
C VAL A 55 -1.57 17.11 7.42
N ASN A 56 -0.45 17.32 6.72
CA ASN A 56 -0.47 17.59 5.28
C ASN A 56 -0.93 16.34 4.52
N PRO A 57 -1.62 16.47 3.37
CA PRO A 57 -2.10 15.33 2.58
C PRO A 57 -1.00 14.31 2.25
N GLU A 58 0.22 14.80 1.97
CA GLU A 58 1.42 14.01 1.66
C GLU A 58 1.99 13.22 2.87
N GLU A 59 1.57 13.55 4.08
CA GLU A 59 1.99 12.86 5.32
C GLU A 59 0.86 12.03 5.95
N SER A 60 -0.28 11.94 5.26
CA SER A 60 -1.45 11.22 5.74
C SER A 60 -1.17 9.74 5.98
N PHE A 61 -1.95 9.14 6.87
CA PHE A 61 -1.83 7.72 7.18
C PHE A 61 -1.97 6.82 5.95
N LEU A 62 -2.86 7.18 5.02
CA LEU A 62 -3.04 6.46 3.75
C LEU A 62 -1.79 6.52 2.88
N GLU A 63 -1.16 7.70 2.75
CA GLU A 63 0.08 7.86 1.96
C GLU A 63 1.24 7.04 2.56
N LYS A 64 1.34 7.01 3.89
CA LYS A 64 2.31 6.15 4.59
C LYS A 64 2.04 4.67 4.32
N MET A 65 0.77 4.26 4.30
CA MET A 65 0.41 2.88 3.97
C MET A 65 0.76 2.53 2.53
N ILE A 66 0.54 3.42 1.57
CA ILE A 66 0.94 3.25 0.16
C ILE A 66 2.46 3.10 0.07
N SER A 67 3.21 4.00 0.69
CA SER A 67 4.68 3.95 0.71
C SER A 67 5.22 2.66 1.33
N LEU A 68 4.59 2.15 2.39
CA LEU A 68 4.95 0.86 2.98
C LEU A 68 4.66 -0.31 2.04
N VAL A 69 3.54 -0.28 1.30
CA VAL A 69 3.19 -1.32 0.32
C VAL A 69 4.11 -1.28 -0.89
N GLU A 70 4.40 -0.09 -1.43
CA GLU A 70 5.35 0.10 -2.53
C GLU A 70 6.77 -0.32 -2.13
N GLY A 71 7.20 0.05 -0.91
CA GLY A 71 8.49 -0.38 -0.37
C GLY A 71 8.58 -1.88 -0.08
N ALA A 72 7.45 -2.54 0.16
CA ALA A 72 7.34 -3.98 0.33
C ALA A 72 7.19 -4.74 -1.00
N GLU A 73 7.05 -4.06 -2.13
CA GLU A 73 7.02 -4.70 -3.44
C GLU A 73 8.31 -5.51 -3.62
N ARG A 74 8.13 -6.81 -3.86
CA ARG A 74 9.24 -7.76 -3.89
C ARG A 74 10.12 -7.48 -5.10
N GLN A 75 11.22 -6.77 -4.85
CA GLN A 75 12.30 -6.69 -5.82
C GLN A 75 12.92 -8.09 -6.01
N LYS A 76 13.22 -8.44 -7.26
CA LYS A 76 13.91 -9.69 -7.56
C LYS A 76 15.23 -9.74 -6.79
N THR A 77 15.44 -10.83 -6.07
CA THR A 77 16.69 -10.99 -5.31
C THR A 77 17.88 -11.08 -6.27
N PRO A 78 19.10 -10.67 -5.87
CA PRO A 78 20.28 -10.78 -6.73
C PRO A 78 20.50 -12.20 -7.28
N ASN A 79 20.16 -13.22 -6.48
CA ASN A 79 20.26 -14.62 -6.91
C ASN A 79 19.24 -14.98 -8.00
N GLU A 80 18.03 -14.42 -7.94
CA GLU A 80 17.01 -14.61 -8.97
C GLU A 80 17.42 -13.96 -10.31
N ILE A 81 18.06 -12.79 -10.25
CA ILE A 81 18.59 -12.09 -11.43
C ILE A 81 19.73 -12.89 -12.06
N ALA A 82 20.66 -13.40 -11.24
CA ALA A 82 21.76 -14.24 -11.72
C ALA A 82 21.26 -15.53 -12.36
N LEU A 83 20.33 -16.23 -11.69
CA LEU A 83 19.71 -17.46 -12.21
C LEU A 83 19.00 -17.20 -13.55
N ASN A 84 18.21 -16.13 -13.64
CA ASN A 84 17.52 -15.78 -14.88
C ASN A 84 18.50 -15.52 -16.03
N THR A 85 19.62 -14.83 -15.76
CA THR A 85 20.66 -14.55 -16.75
C THR A 85 21.33 -15.84 -17.25
N VAL A 86 21.61 -16.79 -16.35
CA VAL A 86 22.16 -18.10 -16.71
C VAL A 86 21.17 -18.91 -17.55
N LEU A 87 19.89 -18.95 -17.16
CA LEU A 87 18.87 -19.69 -17.90
C LEU A 87 18.65 -19.12 -19.31
N VAL A 88 18.60 -17.78 -19.45
CA VAL A 88 18.46 -17.12 -20.75
C VAL A 88 19.67 -17.40 -21.64
N SER A 89 20.89 -17.25 -21.13
CA SER A 89 22.12 -17.51 -21.91
C SER A 89 22.21 -18.97 -22.36
N LEU A 90 21.90 -19.93 -21.48
CA LEU A 90 21.87 -21.36 -21.82
C LEU A 90 20.80 -21.67 -22.88
N THR A 91 19.62 -21.08 -22.77
CA THR A 91 18.53 -21.27 -23.74
C THR A 91 18.93 -20.78 -25.13
N ILE A 92 19.60 -19.62 -25.22
CA ILE A 92 20.11 -19.08 -26.50
C ILE A 92 21.14 -20.02 -27.11
N ILE A 93 22.13 -20.48 -26.34
CA ILE A 93 23.16 -21.42 -26.82
C ILE A 93 22.51 -22.71 -27.31
N PHE A 94 21.56 -23.26 -26.54
CA PHE A 94 20.84 -24.47 -26.91
C PHE A 94 20.07 -24.31 -28.23
N LEU A 95 19.37 -23.19 -28.43
CA LEU A 95 18.67 -22.92 -29.68
C LEU A 95 19.63 -22.83 -30.88
N ILE A 96 20.79 -22.19 -30.72
CA ILE A 96 21.82 -22.13 -31.78
C ILE A 96 22.28 -23.53 -32.16
N VAL A 97 22.55 -24.39 -31.18
CA VAL A 97 22.98 -25.78 -31.42
C VAL A 97 21.90 -26.58 -32.14
N VAL A 98 20.64 -26.48 -31.69
CA VAL A 98 19.50 -27.19 -32.30
C VAL A 98 19.27 -26.76 -33.76
N ILE A 99 19.41 -25.47 -34.07
CA ILE A 99 19.27 -24.96 -35.45
C ILE A 99 20.46 -25.41 -36.32
N THR A 100 21.67 -25.46 -35.76
CA THR A 100 22.89 -25.78 -36.52
C THR A 100 23.04 -27.29 -36.78
N LEU A 101 22.58 -28.15 -35.86
CA LEU A 101 22.65 -29.61 -35.97
C LEU A 101 22.10 -30.19 -37.29
N PRO A 102 20.87 -29.89 -37.74
CA PRO A 102 20.33 -30.41 -38.99
C PRO A 102 21.05 -29.85 -40.23
N PHE A 103 21.59 -28.63 -40.17
CA PHE A 103 22.42 -28.07 -41.24
C PHE A 103 23.73 -28.85 -41.38
N SER A 104 24.35 -29.23 -40.27
CA SER A 104 25.58 -30.03 -40.26
C SER A 104 25.39 -31.47 -40.73
N GLN A 105 24.20 -32.05 -40.62
CA GLN A 105 23.92 -33.42 -41.10
C GLN A 105 23.44 -33.50 -42.56
N ASN A 106 23.11 -32.36 -43.19
CA ASN A 106 22.66 -32.26 -44.58
C ASN A 106 23.76 -31.78 -45.56
N ILE A 107 25.00 -31.57 -45.08
CA ILE A 107 26.20 -31.35 -45.90
C ILE A 107 26.95 -32.69 -46.07
#